data_AF-A0A536CDX0-F1
#
_entry.id   AF-A0A536CDX0-F1
#
_cell.length_a   1.000
_cell.length_b   1.000
_cell.length_c   1.000
_cell.angle_alpha   90.00
_cell.angle_beta   90.00
_cell.angle_gamma   90.00
#
_symmetry.space_group_name_H-M   'P 1'
#
loop_
_entity.id
_entity.type
_entity.pdbx_description
1 polymer ?
#
loop_
_entity_poly.entity_id
_entity_poly.type
_entity_poly.pdbx_seq_one_letter_code
_entity_poly.pdbx_strand_id
1 'polypeptide(L)'
;VEHYQKFEVIWNGNGGRVVFFQNEMPYDPPSQAAWMEAPGVPGWAAFKIPNSVTSFNGFGMGSYSFFNQGLDIFAAHAFEVPVTLPSGALHDLLTIFLDAQHGKGGILNVVNDTGGPSVITNPDSPVTVVSYP
;
A
#
# COMPACT_ATOMS: atom_id res chain seq x y z
N VAL A 1 7.82 -7.94 -4.50
CA VAL A 1 6.68 -8.46 -5.32
C VAL A 1 6.06 -7.24 -5.93
N GLU A 2 5.91 -7.18 -7.25
CA GLU A 2 5.72 -5.90 -7.94
C GLU A 2 4.80 -6.02 -9.17
N HIS A 3 4.07 -4.94 -9.42
CA HIS A 3 3.30 -4.63 -10.63
C HIS A 3 2.16 -5.59 -11.00
N TYR A 4 1.57 -6.27 -10.02
CA TYR A 4 0.28 -6.93 -10.27
C TYR A 4 -0.84 -5.89 -10.44
N GLN A 5 -1.79 -6.17 -11.31
CA GLN A 5 -2.92 -5.25 -11.55
C GLN A 5 -3.97 -5.23 -10.42
N LYS A 6 -3.78 -6.06 -9.39
CA LYS A 6 -4.63 -6.16 -8.19
C LYS A 6 -3.73 -6.27 -6.95
N PHE A 7 -4.18 -6.95 -5.89
CA PHE A 7 -3.33 -7.22 -4.74
C PHE A 7 -2.02 -7.89 -5.14
N GLU A 8 -0.92 -7.35 -4.63
CA GLU A 8 0.44 -7.86 -4.88
C GLU A 8 0.70 -9.09 -3.99
N VAL A 9 0.26 -9.02 -2.73
CA VAL A 9 0.26 -10.14 -1.79
C VAL A 9 -1.07 -10.21 -1.04
N ILE A 10 -1.60 -11.42 -0.89
CA ILE A 10 -2.72 -11.73 0.01
C ILE A 10 -2.24 -12.76 1.02
N TRP A 11 -2.33 -12.44 2.31
CA TRP A 11 -1.96 -13.35 3.40
C TRP A 11 -3.20 -13.85 4.15
N ASN A 12 -3.59 -15.11 3.91
CA ASN A 12 -4.82 -15.68 4.49
C ASN A 12 -4.61 -16.49 5.78
N GLY A 13 -3.36 -16.72 6.20
CA GLY A 13 -3.03 -17.63 7.32
C GLY A 13 -2.78 -16.91 8.65
N ASN A 14 -3.10 -17.59 9.76
CA ASN A 14 -2.72 -17.18 11.11
C ASN A 14 -1.25 -17.50 11.43
N GLY A 15 -0.67 -16.78 12.39
CA GLY A 15 0.71 -16.96 12.82
C GLY A 15 1.74 -16.49 11.79
N GLY A 16 1.31 -15.66 10.82
CA GLY A 16 2.19 -15.20 9.76
C GLY A 16 3.29 -14.28 10.27
N ARG A 17 4.46 -14.35 9.62
CA ARG A 17 5.56 -13.42 9.87
C ARG A 17 6.25 -13.03 8.58
N VAL A 18 6.36 -11.74 8.33
CA VAL A 18 7.15 -11.16 7.24
C VAL A 18 8.21 -10.26 7.86
N VAL A 19 9.48 -10.53 7.51
CA VAL A 19 10.61 -9.67 7.86
C VAL A 19 11.18 -9.19 6.54
N PHE A 20 11.08 -7.87 6.33
CA PHE A 20 11.35 -7.19 5.07
C PHE A 20 10.30 -7.47 3.98
N PHE A 21 9.70 -6.38 3.47
CA PHE A 21 8.86 -6.41 2.27
C PHE A 21 9.15 -5.18 1.42
N GLN A 22 9.32 -5.43 0.12
CA GLN A 22 9.48 -4.40 -0.90
C GLN A 22 8.43 -4.69 -1.99
N ASN A 23 7.77 -3.62 -2.43
CA ASN A 23 6.79 -3.66 -3.51
C ASN A 23 6.73 -2.35 -4.29
N GLU A 24 6.55 -2.43 -5.60
CA GLU A 24 6.03 -1.34 -6.41
C GLU A 24 4.65 -1.67 -6.97
N MET A 25 3.73 -0.71 -6.91
CA MET A 25 2.40 -0.78 -7.52
C MET A 25 2.51 -0.82 -9.06
N PRO A 26 1.47 -1.26 -9.80
CA PRO A 26 1.49 -1.27 -11.26
C PRO A 26 1.64 0.15 -11.79
N TYR A 27 2.42 0.32 -12.86
CA TYR A 27 2.65 1.64 -13.45
C TYR A 27 1.57 2.07 -14.43
N ASP A 28 0.91 1.09 -15.02
CA ASP A 28 0.02 1.21 -16.17
C ASP A 28 -1.49 0.96 -15.91
N PRO A 29 -2.08 1.26 -14.73
CA PRO A 29 -3.52 1.34 -14.61
C PRO A 29 -4.14 2.24 -15.69
N PRO A 30 -5.11 1.75 -16.49
CA PRO A 30 -5.59 2.48 -17.67
C PRO A 30 -6.57 3.62 -17.31
N SER A 31 -7.12 3.62 -16.10
CA SER A 31 -7.91 4.71 -15.51
C SER A 31 -8.15 4.41 -14.03
N GLN A 32 -8.51 5.42 -13.24
CA GLN A 32 -8.90 5.20 -11.84
C GLN A 32 -10.09 4.24 -11.75
N ALA A 33 -11.10 4.38 -12.63
CA ALA A 33 -12.30 3.55 -12.62
C ALA A 33 -12.01 2.06 -12.91
N ALA A 34 -10.99 1.78 -13.72
CA ALA A 34 -10.54 0.40 -14.00
C ALA A 34 -9.71 -0.19 -12.86
N TRP A 35 -9.17 0.65 -11.98
CA TRP A 35 -8.29 0.28 -10.89
C TRP A 35 -8.86 0.76 -9.55
N MET A 36 -10.01 0.17 -9.21
CA MET A 36 -10.69 0.29 -7.92
C MET A 36 -10.83 -1.12 -7.34
N GLU A 37 -10.46 -1.33 -6.08
CA GLU A 37 -10.77 -2.58 -5.37
C GLU A 37 -12.28 -2.75 -5.19
N ALA A 38 -12.95 -1.67 -4.81
CA ALA A 38 -14.38 -1.61 -4.57
C ALA A 38 -14.91 -0.18 -4.81
N PRO A 39 -16.24 0.03 -4.90
CA PRO A 39 -16.79 1.38 -4.98
C PRO A 39 -16.31 2.25 -3.82
N GLY A 40 -15.60 3.34 -4.14
CA GLY A 40 -15.02 4.26 -3.15
C GLY A 40 -13.66 3.85 -2.57
N VAL A 41 -13.09 2.71 -2.98
CA VAL A 41 -11.76 2.24 -2.57
C VAL A 41 -10.82 2.27 -3.79
N PRO A 42 -10.08 3.38 -4.00
CA PRO A 42 -9.16 3.49 -5.13
C PRO A 42 -7.97 2.53 -5.00
N GLY A 43 -7.58 1.92 -6.11
CA GLY A 43 -6.45 0.99 -6.19
C GLY A 43 -6.65 -0.31 -5.42
N TRP A 44 -5.57 -1.09 -5.33
CA TRP A 44 -5.50 -2.36 -4.59
C TRP A 44 -4.27 -2.32 -3.69
N ALA A 45 -4.38 -2.83 -2.46
CA ALA A 45 -3.27 -2.84 -1.53
C ALA A 45 -2.10 -3.70 -2.03
N ALA A 46 -0.87 -3.24 -1.76
CA ALA A 46 0.35 -4.03 -1.93
C ALA A 46 0.38 -5.26 -1.00
N PHE A 47 -0.23 -5.16 0.18
CA PHE A 47 -0.30 -6.29 1.10
C PHE A 47 -1.65 -6.32 1.78
N LYS A 48 -2.44 -7.36 1.47
CA LYS A 48 -3.77 -7.57 2.02
C LYS A 48 -3.76 -8.70 3.05
N ILE A 49 -4.25 -8.40 4.25
CA ILE A 49 -4.62 -9.37 5.28
C ILE A 49 -6.15 -9.26 5.48
N PRO A 50 -6.92 -10.33 5.28
CA PRO A 50 -8.37 -10.30 5.48
C PRO A 50 -8.74 -10.36 6.97
N ASN A 51 -9.95 -9.90 7.31
CA ASN A 51 -10.48 -9.83 8.68
C ASN A 51 -10.60 -11.19 9.40
N SER A 52 -10.48 -12.31 8.69
CA SER A 52 -10.45 -13.65 9.28
C SER A 52 -9.11 -14.00 9.96
N VAL A 53 -8.04 -13.26 9.67
CA VAL A 53 -6.73 -13.46 10.30
C VAL A 53 -6.69 -12.74 11.64
N THR A 54 -6.29 -13.46 12.68
CA THR A 54 -6.23 -12.98 14.07
C THR A 54 -4.81 -12.84 14.60
N SER A 55 -3.80 -13.31 13.85
CA SER A 55 -2.38 -13.19 14.23
C SER A 55 -1.47 -13.08 13.03
N PHE A 56 -0.66 -12.02 13.01
CA PHE A 56 0.35 -11.73 11.99
C PHE A 56 1.41 -10.79 12.57
N ASN A 57 2.66 -10.88 12.10
CA ASN A 57 3.69 -9.89 12.39
C ASN A 57 4.43 -9.45 11.11
N GLY A 58 4.52 -8.13 10.88
CA GLY A 58 5.24 -7.53 9.75
C GLY A 58 6.32 -6.56 10.24
N PHE A 59 7.50 -6.58 9.61
CA PHE A 59 8.62 -5.71 9.97
C PHE A 59 9.29 -5.14 8.72
N GLY A 60 9.45 -3.82 8.65
CA GLY A 60 10.18 -3.13 7.59
C GLY A 60 9.54 -3.37 6.23
N MET A 61 8.34 -2.82 6.02
CA MET A 61 7.56 -3.07 4.82
C MET A 61 7.33 -1.77 4.04
N GLY A 62 7.78 -1.74 2.79
CA GLY A 62 7.67 -0.58 1.92
C GLY A 62 6.89 -0.85 0.64
N SER A 63 6.08 0.13 0.23
CA SER A 63 5.42 0.14 -1.07
C SER A 63 5.65 1.47 -1.80
N TYR A 64 6.01 1.40 -3.08
CA TYR A 64 6.26 2.57 -3.92
C TYR A 64 5.20 2.68 -5.02
N SER A 65 4.94 3.90 -5.47
CA SER A 65 4.03 4.18 -6.59
C SER A 65 4.68 5.05 -7.65
N PHE A 66 4.45 4.69 -8.92
CA PHE A 66 4.90 5.40 -10.11
C PHE A 66 3.91 5.17 -11.26
N PHE A 67 2.81 5.93 -11.29
CA PHE A 67 1.81 5.77 -12.35
C PHE A 67 2.16 6.63 -13.57
N ASN A 68 2.65 5.99 -14.64
CA ASN A 68 3.34 6.68 -15.75
C ASN A 68 2.50 6.86 -17.02
N GLN A 69 1.18 6.63 -16.92
CA GLN A 69 0.26 6.80 -18.05
C GLN A 69 -0.23 8.24 -18.23
N GLY A 70 0.31 9.19 -17.47
CA GLY A 70 -0.09 10.60 -17.51
C GLY A 70 -1.45 10.91 -16.90
N LEU A 71 -2.03 9.95 -16.16
CA LEU A 71 -3.32 10.02 -15.47
C LEU A 71 -3.12 10.15 -13.95
N ASP A 72 -3.98 10.90 -13.28
CA ASP A 72 -4.02 10.91 -11.81
C ASP A 72 -4.65 9.61 -11.30
N ILE A 73 -3.79 8.69 -10.84
CA ILE A 73 -4.16 7.38 -10.31
C ILE A 73 -3.77 7.31 -8.83
N PHE A 74 -4.69 6.82 -8.00
CA PHE A 74 -4.48 6.70 -6.57
C PHE A 74 -4.74 5.28 -6.07
N ALA A 75 -3.98 4.89 -5.05
CA ALA A 75 -4.32 3.81 -4.15
C ALA A 75 -4.74 4.39 -2.79
N ALA A 76 -5.81 3.83 -2.20
CA ALA A 76 -6.30 4.24 -0.88
C ALA A 76 -5.23 4.02 0.20
N HIS A 77 -4.56 2.87 0.13
CA HIS A 77 -3.51 2.47 1.05
C HIS A 77 -2.56 1.45 0.43
N ALA A 78 -1.33 1.38 0.92
CA ALA A 78 -0.41 0.32 0.54
C ALA A 78 -0.65 -0.99 1.31
N PHE A 79 -0.94 -0.88 2.61
CA PHE A 79 -1.18 -2.03 3.48
C PHE A 79 -2.63 -2.05 3.93
N GLU A 80 -3.28 -3.21 3.82
CA GLU A 80 -4.64 -3.38 4.31
C GLU A 80 -4.72 -4.54 5.29
N VAL A 81 -4.97 -4.24 6.56
CA VAL A 81 -4.96 -5.26 7.62
C VAL A 81 -6.12 -5.10 8.59
N PRO A 82 -6.52 -6.16 9.32
CA PRO A 82 -7.56 -6.06 10.33
C PRO A 82 -7.09 -5.16 11.48
N VAL A 83 -7.91 -4.18 11.86
CA VAL A 83 -7.68 -3.34 13.06
C VAL A 83 -7.77 -4.14 14.36
N THR A 84 -8.27 -5.38 14.30
CA THR A 84 -8.38 -6.32 15.41
C THR A 84 -7.11 -7.14 15.65
N LEU A 85 -6.06 -6.97 14.83
CA LEU A 85 -4.76 -7.56 15.12
C LEU A 85 -4.21 -7.03 16.47
N PRO A 86 -3.34 -7.79 17.16
CA PRO A 86 -2.66 -7.29 18.35
C PRO A 86 -1.94 -5.96 18.07
N SER A 87 -1.92 -5.06 19.05
CA SER A 87 -1.25 -3.77 18.86
C SER A 87 0.24 -3.96 18.55
N GLY A 88 0.73 -3.22 17.57
CA GLY A 88 2.07 -3.39 17.03
C GLY A 88 2.26 -4.71 16.29
N ALA A 89 1.26 -5.18 15.56
CA ALA A 89 1.43 -6.30 14.63
C ALA A 89 2.31 -5.95 13.42
N LEU A 90 2.42 -4.67 13.07
CA LEU A 90 3.24 -4.14 12.00
C LEU A 90 4.22 -3.11 12.56
N HIS A 91 5.45 -3.15 12.06
CA HIS A 91 6.53 -2.26 12.46
C HIS A 91 7.23 -1.66 11.24
N ASP A 92 7.50 -0.36 11.31
CA ASP A 92 8.32 0.37 10.33
C ASP A 92 7.78 0.23 8.90
N LEU A 93 6.54 0.67 8.70
CA LEU A 93 5.92 0.75 7.37
C LEU A 93 6.30 2.06 6.68
N LEU A 94 6.42 2.02 5.36
CA LEU A 94 6.61 3.22 4.55
C LEU A 94 5.90 3.16 3.19
N THR A 95 5.54 4.34 2.68
CA THR A 95 5.19 4.54 1.27
C THR A 95 5.99 5.67 0.65
N ILE A 96 6.25 5.57 -0.65
CA ILE A 96 6.93 6.62 -1.43
C ILE A 96 6.23 6.78 -2.79
N PHE A 97 6.07 8.02 -3.23
CA PHE A 97 5.75 8.32 -4.62
C PHE A 97 7.04 8.67 -5.37
N LEU A 98 7.30 7.97 -6.47
CA LEU A 98 8.53 8.07 -7.23
C LEU A 98 8.36 8.99 -8.44
N ASP A 99 9.41 9.73 -8.75
CA ASP A 99 9.56 10.46 -10.02
C ASP A 99 8.33 11.32 -10.39
N ALA A 100 8.21 12.48 -9.74
CA ALA A 100 7.16 13.46 -10.05
C ALA A 100 7.24 14.06 -11.47
N GLN A 101 8.29 13.81 -12.25
CA GLN A 101 8.37 14.29 -13.63
C GLN A 101 7.60 13.39 -14.59
N HIS A 102 7.61 12.08 -14.34
CA HIS A 102 7.01 11.09 -15.23
C HIS A 102 5.82 10.35 -14.61
N GLY A 103 5.63 10.44 -13.29
CA GLY A 103 4.53 9.85 -12.55
C GLY A 103 3.44 10.87 -12.21
N LYS A 104 2.21 10.38 -11.97
CA LYS A 104 1.11 11.16 -11.40
C LYS A 104 0.36 10.38 -10.31
N GLY A 105 -0.36 11.10 -9.45
CA GLY A 105 -1.16 10.51 -8.37
C GLY A 105 -0.34 10.05 -7.16
N GLY A 106 -0.57 8.83 -6.66
CA GLY A 106 0.20 8.22 -5.57
C GLY A 106 -0.62 7.37 -4.60
N ILE A 107 -0.16 7.26 -3.35
CA ILE A 107 -0.78 6.45 -2.30
C ILE A 107 -1.31 7.38 -1.21
N LEU A 108 -2.57 7.24 -0.82
CA LEU A 108 -3.25 8.17 0.08
C LEU A 108 -2.97 7.91 1.57
N ASN A 109 -2.68 6.67 1.94
CA ASN A 109 -2.30 6.27 3.30
C ASN A 109 -1.27 5.14 3.28
N VAL A 110 -0.46 5.04 4.33
CA VAL A 110 0.49 3.93 4.46
C VAL A 110 -0.28 2.64 4.72
N VAL A 111 -1.11 2.60 5.75
CA VAL A 111 -1.88 1.42 6.15
C VAL A 111 -3.32 1.80 6.51
N ASN A 112 -4.31 1.11 5.94
CA ASN A 112 -5.72 1.45 6.08
C ASN A 112 -5.92 2.98 5.94
N ASP A 113 -6.48 3.64 6.95
CA ASP A 113 -6.69 5.10 6.97
C ASP A 113 -5.57 5.88 7.70
N THR A 114 -4.37 5.33 7.84
CA THR A 114 -3.27 5.88 8.68
C THR A 114 -1.98 6.12 7.89
N GLY A 115 -1.28 7.21 8.24
CA GLY A 115 0.04 7.59 7.72
C GLY A 115 0.01 8.82 6.81
N GLY A 116 -1.09 9.04 6.10
CA GLY A 116 -1.22 10.14 5.14
C GLY A 116 -0.53 9.87 3.79
N PRO A 117 -0.58 10.87 2.88
CA PRO A 117 -0.30 10.62 1.48
C PRO A 117 1.19 10.69 1.12
N SER A 118 1.65 9.74 0.31
CA SER A 118 2.85 9.84 -0.51
C SER A 118 2.44 10.06 -1.96
N VAL A 119 2.53 11.31 -2.43
CA VAL A 119 2.00 11.79 -3.72
C VAL A 119 2.96 12.80 -4.36
N ILE A 120 2.56 13.38 -5.49
CA ILE A 120 3.37 14.33 -6.28
C ILE A 120 3.86 15.58 -5.52
N THR A 121 3.22 15.98 -4.41
CA THR A 121 3.66 17.13 -3.61
C THR A 121 4.78 16.82 -2.62
N ASN A 122 5.11 15.54 -2.43
CA ASN A 122 6.19 15.04 -1.57
C ASN A 122 6.91 13.83 -2.22
N PRO A 123 7.41 13.97 -3.46
CA PRO A 123 8.03 12.86 -4.18
C PRO A 123 9.35 12.46 -3.52
N ASP A 124 9.73 11.20 -3.73
CA ASP A 124 10.99 10.59 -3.30
C ASP A 124 11.27 10.71 -1.79
N SER A 125 10.21 11.00 -1.01
CA SER A 125 10.26 11.20 0.43
C SER A 125 9.37 10.16 1.12
N PRO A 126 9.88 9.43 2.12
CA PRO A 126 9.08 8.41 2.79
C PRO A 126 8.02 9.02 3.70
N VAL A 127 6.79 8.52 3.57
CA VAL A 127 5.73 8.68 4.56
C VAL A 127 5.68 7.39 5.37
N THR A 128 5.71 7.50 6.70
CA THR A 128 6.00 6.35 7.56
C THR A 128 4.95 6.14 8.64
N VAL A 129 4.77 4.87 9.03
CA VAL A 129 4.02 4.44 10.22
C VAL A 129 4.89 3.47 11.00
N VAL A 130 5.32 3.88 12.19
CA VAL A 130 6.29 3.12 13.01
C VAL A 130 5.66 1.86 13.62
N SER A 131 4.39 1.90 13.99
CA SER A 131 3.66 0.78 14.60
C SER A 131 2.20 0.80 14.18
N TYR A 132 1.62 -0.37 13.94
CA TYR A 132 0.19 -0.54 13.63
C TYR A 132 -0.32 -1.95 13.99
N PRO A 133 -1.58 -2.14 14.42
CA PRO A 133 -2.45 -1.09 14.93
C PRO A 133 -1.91 -0.48 16.22
#